data_AF-A0A518D552-F1
#
_entry.id   AF-A0A518D552-F1
#
_cell.length_a   1.000
_cell.length_b   1.000
_cell.length_c   1.000
_cell.angle_alpha   90.00
_cell.angle_beta   90.00
_cell.angle_gamma   90.00
#
_symmetry.space_group_name_H-M   'P 1'
#
loop_
_entity.id
_entity.type
_entity.pdbx_description
1 polymer ?
#
loop_
_entity_poly.entity_id
_entity_poly.type
_entity_poly.pdbx_seq_one_letter_code
_entity_poly.pdbx_strand_id
1 'polypeptide(L)'
;MIQLRTLAAVALALVSAGCEAEIPPAAQTESALTETLQRLDMFAATHGRLPAVLSELADRHGHANRTVDGWGNPLQYSVDADGILTLRSLGSDGAPGGQRLAADVERRLRTRRDDGSLWAGSATWIMDAVVREP
;
A
#
# COMPACT_ATOMS: atom_id res chain seq x y z
N MET A 1 -26.81 -58.69 25.85
CA MET A 1 -26.89 -58.47 24.39
C MET A 1 -26.65 -57.00 24.13
N ILE A 2 -25.52 -56.71 23.49
CA ILE A 2 -25.03 -55.37 23.15
C ILE A 2 -25.68 -54.96 21.81
N GLN A 3 -25.62 -53.66 21.47
CA GLN A 3 -26.02 -53.01 20.20
C GLN A 3 -27.48 -52.53 20.24
N LEU A 4 -27.82 -51.24 20.21
CA LEU A 4 -27.51 -50.31 19.13
C LEU A 4 -27.77 -48.86 19.63
N ARG A 5 -26.78 -48.24 20.28
CA ARG A 5 -26.84 -46.83 20.74
C ARG A 5 -25.61 -46.07 20.28
N THR A 6 -25.31 -46.15 19.00
CA THR A 6 -24.19 -45.44 18.40
C THR A 6 -24.46 -45.44 16.91
N LEU A 7 -24.95 -44.32 16.35
CA LEU A 7 -24.87 -43.92 14.93
C LEU A 7 -25.87 -42.78 14.61
N ALA A 8 -25.98 -41.78 15.47
CA ALA A 8 -26.74 -40.55 15.15
C ALA A 8 -26.09 -39.28 15.73
N ALA A 9 -24.77 -39.29 15.94
CA ALA A 9 -24.04 -38.17 16.53
C ALA A 9 -22.75 -37.80 15.75
N VAL A 10 -22.59 -38.26 14.51
CA VAL A 10 -21.42 -37.91 13.67
C VAL A 10 -21.89 -37.51 12.26
N ALA A 11 -22.82 -36.54 12.20
CA ALA A 11 -23.25 -35.92 10.95
C ALA A 11 -23.37 -34.40 11.09
N LEU A 12 -22.58 -33.80 11.99
CA LEU A 12 -22.54 -32.35 12.18
C LEU A 12 -21.12 -31.87 12.47
N ALA A 13 -20.19 -32.14 11.55
CA ALA A 13 -18.84 -31.58 11.61
C ALA A 13 -18.14 -31.70 10.25
N LEU A 14 -18.72 -31.14 9.20
CA LEU A 14 -18.00 -31.01 7.92
C LEU A 14 -18.10 -29.56 7.42
N VAL A 15 -16.99 -28.87 7.68
CA VAL A 15 -16.40 -27.83 6.82
C VAL A 15 -17.10 -26.47 6.83
N SER A 16 -16.93 -25.74 7.93
CA SER A 16 -16.69 -24.30 7.83
C SER A 16 -15.19 -24.10 7.53
N ALA A 17 -14.75 -24.48 6.33
CA ALA A 17 -13.48 -23.99 5.81
C ALA A 17 -13.68 -22.50 5.57
N GLY A 18 -13.29 -21.69 6.55
CA GLY A 18 -13.19 -20.25 6.37
C GLY A 18 -12.21 -20.00 5.23
N CYS A 19 -12.74 -19.64 4.07
CA CYS A 19 -12.00 -18.74 3.20
C CYS A 19 -11.90 -17.41 3.95
N GLU A 20 -10.95 -17.30 4.87
CA GLU A 20 -10.43 -15.99 5.22
C GLU A 20 -9.77 -15.48 3.94
N ALA A 21 -10.50 -14.65 3.20
CA ALA A 21 -10.01 -14.07 1.97
C ALA A 21 -8.83 -13.15 2.33
N GLU A 22 -7.62 -13.70 2.28
CA GLU A 22 -6.41 -12.94 2.48
C GLU A 22 -6.32 -11.89 1.36
N ILE A 23 -6.15 -10.63 1.76
CA ILE A 23 -6.01 -9.53 0.79
C ILE A 23 -4.72 -9.79 0.01
N PRO A 24 -4.77 -9.90 -1.33
CA PRO A 24 -3.55 -10.17 -2.11
C PRO A 24 -2.48 -9.11 -1.86
N PRO A 25 -1.18 -9.47 -1.78
CA PRO A 25 -0.08 -8.53 -1.56
C PRO A 25 -0.14 -7.31 -2.47
N ALA A 26 -0.44 -7.48 -3.76
CA ALA A 26 -0.58 -6.37 -4.69
C ALA A 26 -1.66 -5.34 -4.26
N ALA A 27 -2.80 -5.80 -3.75
CA ALA A 27 -3.85 -4.92 -3.25
C ALA A 27 -3.45 -4.22 -1.94
N GLN A 28 -2.67 -4.91 -1.08
CA GLN A 28 -2.07 -4.30 0.10
C GLN A 28 -1.04 -3.22 -0.28
N THR A 29 -0.21 -3.47 -1.31
CA THR A 29 0.76 -2.50 -1.86
C THR A 29 0.08 -1.25 -2.36
N GLU A 30 -0.99 -1.39 -3.15
CA GLU A 30 -1.80 -0.26 -3.64
C GLU A 30 -2.39 0.59 -2.50
N SER A 31 -2.89 -0.08 -1.47
CA SER A 31 -3.40 0.58 -0.26
C SER A 31 -2.30 1.32 0.49
N ALA A 32 -1.12 0.71 0.66
CA ALA A 32 0.02 1.31 1.34
C ALA A 32 0.58 2.53 0.59
N LEU A 33 0.68 2.47 -0.74
CA LEU A 33 1.08 3.60 -1.58
C LEU A 33 0.10 4.77 -1.42
N THR A 34 -1.21 4.49 -1.55
CA THR A 34 -2.26 5.50 -1.42
C THR A 34 -2.27 6.15 -0.03
N GLU A 35 -2.18 5.33 1.02
CA GLU A 35 -2.17 5.82 2.40
C GLU A 35 -0.91 6.66 2.68
N THR A 36 0.25 6.23 2.19
CA THR A 36 1.50 6.96 2.36
C THR A 36 1.44 8.31 1.65
N LEU A 37 0.87 8.39 0.44
CA LEU A 37 0.64 9.67 -0.25
C LEU A 37 -0.27 10.60 0.54
N GLN A 38 -1.35 10.07 1.14
CA GLN A 38 -2.22 10.87 2.01
C GLN A 38 -1.48 11.39 3.25
N ARG A 39 -0.59 10.59 3.84
CA ARG A 39 0.22 11.02 5.00
C ARG A 39 1.26 12.06 4.61
N LEU A 40 1.88 11.91 3.44
CA LEU A 40 2.80 12.90 2.86
C LEU A 40 2.10 14.25 2.66
N ASP A 41 0.87 14.23 2.15
CA ASP A 41 0.04 15.41 1.99
C ASP A 41 -0.27 16.10 3.33
N MET A 42 -0.74 15.34 4.32
CA MET A 42 -1.00 15.88 5.67
C MET A 42 0.27 16.46 6.31
N PHE A 43 1.41 15.80 6.12
CA PHE A 43 2.71 16.29 6.61
C PHE A 43 3.07 17.63 5.94
N ALA A 44 2.94 17.70 4.62
CA ALA A 44 3.17 18.89 3.82
C ALA A 44 2.29 20.07 4.25
N ALA A 45 0.99 19.84 4.44
CA ALA A 45 0.06 20.85 4.90
C ALA A 45 0.39 21.37 6.30
N THR A 46 0.90 20.50 7.18
CA THR A 46 1.21 20.85 8.58
C THR A 46 2.56 21.56 8.72
N HIS A 47 3.57 21.13 7.97
CA HIS A 47 4.96 21.57 8.16
C HIS A 47 5.45 22.53 7.07
N GLY A 48 4.69 22.74 5.99
CA GLY A 48 5.10 23.56 4.85
C GLY A 48 6.27 22.98 4.05
N ARG A 49 6.59 21.69 4.25
CA ARG A 49 7.64 20.95 3.55
C ARG A 49 7.28 19.47 3.46
N LEU A 50 7.91 18.74 2.55
CA LEU A 50 7.89 17.29 2.55
C LEU A 50 8.84 16.70 3.62
N PRO A 51 8.60 15.48 4.09
CA PRO A 51 9.54 14.81 4.98
C PRO A 51 10.82 14.43 4.23
N ALA A 52 11.94 14.35 4.94
CA ALA A 52 13.19 13.83 4.34
C ALA A 52 13.12 12.30 4.21
N VAL A 53 12.42 11.63 5.13
CA VAL A 53 12.23 10.17 5.16
C VAL A 53 10.80 9.81 5.59
N LEU A 54 10.29 8.66 5.15
CA LEU A 54 8.92 8.23 5.47
C LEU A 54 8.66 8.01 6.97
N SER A 55 9.69 7.79 7.79
CA SER A 55 9.55 7.64 9.24
C SER A 55 9.20 8.94 9.98
N GLU A 56 9.28 10.11 9.32
CA GLU A 56 8.76 11.37 9.87
C GLU A 56 7.22 11.45 9.81
N LEU A 57 6.56 10.57 9.06
CA LEU A 57 5.12 10.57 8.94
C LEU A 57 4.47 10.11 10.24
N ALA A 58 3.64 10.96 10.84
CA ALA A 58 2.88 10.59 12.02
C ALA A 58 1.90 9.43 11.74
N ASP A 59 1.67 8.61 12.76
CA ASP A 59 0.65 7.58 12.72
C ASP A 59 -0.74 8.20 12.88
N ARG A 60 -1.69 7.68 12.11
CA ARG A 60 -3.10 8.06 12.15
C ARG A 60 -3.89 6.97 12.86
N HIS A 61 -4.60 7.35 13.91
CA HIS A 61 -5.44 6.42 14.66
C HIS A 61 -6.48 5.73 13.76
N GLY A 62 -6.58 4.40 13.83
CA GLY A 62 -7.52 3.62 13.02
C GLY A 62 -7.09 3.39 11.57
N HIS A 63 -5.85 3.74 11.20
CA HIS A 63 -5.27 3.50 9.89
C HIS A 63 -4.10 2.51 9.96
N ALA A 64 -3.68 1.94 8.83
CA ALA A 64 -2.66 0.90 8.81
C ALA A 64 -1.24 1.47 9.05
N ASN A 65 -1.01 2.73 8.67
CA ASN A 65 0.23 3.50 8.78
C ASN A 65 1.47 2.80 8.21
N ARG A 66 1.27 1.89 7.25
CA ARG A 66 2.34 1.09 6.68
C ARG A 66 3.20 1.92 5.74
N THR A 67 4.51 1.80 5.90
CA THR A 67 5.53 2.29 4.94
C THR A 67 6.25 1.12 4.27
N VAL A 68 5.60 -0.04 4.25
CA VAL A 68 6.03 -1.28 3.58
C VAL A 68 4.94 -1.73 2.63
N ASP A 69 5.31 -2.45 1.58
CA ASP A 69 4.38 -3.02 0.62
C ASP A 69 3.74 -4.33 1.11
N GLY A 70 2.92 -4.96 0.26
CA GLY A 70 2.23 -6.21 0.59
C GLY A 70 3.14 -7.43 0.73
N TRP A 71 4.41 -7.34 0.32
CA TRP A 71 5.42 -8.39 0.52
C TRP A 71 6.34 -8.10 1.70
N GLY A 72 6.14 -6.95 2.38
CA GLY A 72 6.93 -6.53 3.53
C GLY A 72 8.19 -5.74 3.17
N ASN A 73 8.40 -5.40 1.90
CA ASN A 73 9.53 -4.58 1.48
C ASN A 73 9.26 -3.09 1.80
N PRO A 74 10.26 -2.33 2.27
CA PRO A 74 10.10 -0.88 2.47
C PRO A 74 9.71 -0.16 1.18
N LEU A 75 8.74 0.75 1.27
CA LEU A 75 8.44 1.66 0.18
C LEU A 75 9.61 2.61 -0.04
N GLN A 76 9.99 2.79 -1.31
CA GLN A 76 11.01 3.73 -1.70
C GLN A 76 10.40 5.11 -1.94
N TYR A 77 11.03 6.12 -1.37
CA TYR A 77 10.59 7.52 -1.44
C TYR A 77 11.76 8.39 -1.88
N SER A 78 11.52 9.25 -2.85
CA SER A 78 12.47 10.28 -3.26
C SER A 78 11.75 11.51 -3.81
N VAL A 79 12.44 12.65 -3.78
CA VAL A 79 12.04 13.87 -4.50
C VAL A 79 13.26 14.31 -5.29
N ASP A 80 13.11 14.45 -6.61
CA ASP A 80 14.20 14.90 -7.47
C ASP A 80 14.34 16.43 -7.51
N ALA A 81 15.35 16.92 -8.25
CA ALA A 81 15.65 18.34 -8.37
C ALA A 81 14.54 19.12 -9.11
N ASP A 82 13.74 18.44 -9.94
CA ASP A 82 12.60 19.02 -10.66
C ASP A 82 11.35 19.06 -9.78
N GLY A 83 11.45 18.60 -8.53
CA GLY A 83 10.34 18.55 -7.58
C GLY A 83 9.35 17.45 -7.92
N ILE A 84 9.77 16.36 -8.55
CA ILE A 84 8.95 15.16 -8.74
C ILE A 84 9.19 14.21 -7.58
N LEU A 85 8.12 13.95 -6.84
CA LEU A 85 8.06 12.92 -5.82
C LEU A 85 7.83 11.58 -6.48
N THR A 86 8.65 10.60 -6.13
CA THR A 86 8.48 9.20 -6.52
C THR A 86 8.26 8.35 -5.27
N LEU A 87 7.16 7.61 -5.25
CA LEU A 87 6.88 6.58 -4.25
C LEU A 87 6.72 5.23 -4.95
N ARG A 88 7.48 4.21 -4.52
CA ARG A 88 7.61 2.95 -5.25
C ARG A 88 7.67 1.71 -4.36
N SER A 89 7.05 0.63 -4.80
CA SER A 89 7.32 -0.76 -4.35
C SER A 89 8.13 -1.48 -5.44
N LEU A 90 9.06 -2.33 -5.03
CA LEU A 90 9.88 -3.18 -5.91
C LEU A 90 9.25 -4.57 -6.16
N GLY A 91 7.96 -4.74 -5.86
CA GLY A 91 7.30 -6.04 -6.03
C GLY A 91 7.83 -7.14 -5.11
N SER A 92 7.52 -8.38 -5.46
CA SER A 92 7.80 -9.57 -4.65
C SER A 92 9.26 -9.97 -4.56
N ASP A 93 10.09 -9.58 -5.53
CA ASP A 93 11.51 -9.92 -5.59
C ASP A 93 12.40 -8.84 -4.95
N GLY A 94 11.84 -7.67 -4.63
CA GLY A 94 12.55 -6.60 -3.95
C GLY A 94 13.66 -5.99 -4.81
N ALA A 95 13.59 -6.13 -6.13
CA ALA A 95 14.58 -5.65 -7.08
C ALA A 95 13.94 -4.76 -8.16
N PRO A 96 14.64 -3.74 -8.69
CA PRO A 96 14.08 -2.91 -9.75
C PRO A 96 13.70 -3.71 -11.00
N GLY A 97 12.53 -3.42 -11.55
CA GLY A 97 12.01 -4.02 -12.78
C GLY A 97 11.04 -5.16 -12.50
N GLY A 98 11.38 -6.36 -12.97
CA GLY A 98 10.56 -7.56 -12.81
C GLY A 98 9.29 -7.61 -13.69
N GLN A 99 8.48 -8.65 -13.47
CA GLN A 99 7.21 -8.89 -14.17
C GLN A 99 6.17 -9.47 -13.21
N ARG A 100 4.88 -9.25 -13.52
CA ARG A 100 3.76 -9.76 -12.72
C ARG A 100 3.89 -9.34 -11.25
N LEU A 101 4.06 -10.29 -10.33
CA LEU A 101 4.19 -10.00 -8.89
C LEU A 101 5.52 -9.33 -8.54
N ALA A 102 6.55 -9.51 -9.37
CA ALA A 102 7.84 -8.85 -9.23
C ALA A 102 7.89 -7.48 -9.93
N ALA A 103 6.81 -7.05 -10.59
CA ALA A 103 6.81 -5.76 -11.26
C ALA A 103 6.83 -4.61 -10.24
N ASP A 104 7.69 -3.62 -10.49
CA ASP A 104 7.67 -2.35 -9.77
C ASP A 104 6.29 -1.67 -9.87
N VAL A 105 5.81 -1.13 -8.75
CA VAL A 105 4.61 -0.29 -8.71
C VAL A 105 5.00 1.10 -8.24
N GLU A 106 4.81 2.10 -9.10
CA GLU A 106 5.29 3.46 -8.86
C GLU A 106 4.17 4.51 -8.94
N ARG A 107 4.32 5.57 -8.13
CA ARG A 107 3.52 6.79 -8.18
C ARG A 107 4.45 7.98 -8.28
N ARG A 108 4.24 8.81 -9.30
CA ARG A 108 5.02 10.04 -9.54
C ARG A 108 4.09 11.25 -9.49
N LEU A 109 4.45 12.25 -8.69
CA LEU A 109 3.65 13.47 -8.53
C LEU A 109 4.55 14.70 -8.50
N ARG A 110 4.08 15.81 -9.08
CA ARG A 110 4.70 17.12 -8.85
C ARG A 110 4.44 17.55 -7.41
N THR A 111 5.48 18.03 -6.74
CA THR A 111 5.40 18.49 -5.34
C THR A 111 4.93 19.93 -5.20
N ARG A 112 4.87 20.66 -6.32
CA ARG A 112 4.44 22.06 -6.37
C ARG A 112 3.42 22.27 -7.47
N ARG A 113 2.50 23.20 -7.22
CA ARG A 113 1.58 23.73 -8.24
C ARG A 113 2.32 24.73 -9.14
N ASP A 114 1.68 25.12 -10.25
CA ASP A 114 2.23 26.11 -11.19
C ASP A 114 2.48 27.48 -10.53
N ASP A 115 1.76 27.78 -9.44
CA ASP A 115 1.95 29.00 -8.62
C ASP A 115 3.10 28.89 -7.60
N GLY A 116 3.83 27.78 -7.58
CA GLY A 116 4.96 27.50 -6.68
C GLY A 116 4.57 27.05 -5.28
N SER A 117 3.28 27.06 -4.92
CA SER A 117 2.80 26.55 -3.64
C SER A 117 3.06 25.05 -3.52
N LEU A 118 3.45 24.61 -2.33
CA LEU A 118 3.60 23.19 -2.02
C LEU A 118 2.22 22.53 -2.15
N TRP A 119 2.21 21.30 -2.67
CA TRP A 119 0.99 20.52 -2.79
C TRP A 119 0.35 20.31 -1.40
N ALA A 120 -0.89 20.76 -1.28
CA ALA A 120 -1.83 20.40 -0.22
C ALA A 120 -3.03 19.75 -0.93
N GLY A 121 -2.88 18.47 -1.23
CA GLY A 121 -3.95 17.49 -1.22
C GLY A 121 -5.21 17.80 -2.01
N SER A 122 -5.27 17.29 -3.23
CA SER A 122 -6.39 16.42 -3.55
C SER A 122 -5.98 15.43 -4.63
N ALA A 123 -6.24 14.14 -4.37
CA ALA A 123 -6.03 13.01 -5.27
C ALA A 123 -6.89 13.06 -6.57
N THR A 124 -7.46 14.21 -6.90
CA THR A 124 -8.40 14.34 -8.02
C THR A 124 -7.75 14.70 -9.34
N TRP A 125 -6.55 15.30 -9.41
CA TRP A 125 -5.96 15.65 -10.70
C TRP A 125 -4.42 15.61 -10.66
N ILE A 126 -3.85 14.95 -11.69
CA ILE A 126 -2.42 14.69 -11.97
C ILE A 126 -1.81 13.51 -11.18
N MET A 127 -2.23 12.30 -11.55
CA MET A 127 -1.44 11.08 -11.33
C MET A 127 -1.01 10.54 -12.69
N ASP A 128 0.27 10.65 -13.04
CA ASP A 128 0.86 9.75 -14.02
C ASP A 128 1.17 8.45 -13.27
N ALA A 129 0.13 7.67 -12.95
CA ALA A 129 0.30 6.34 -12.42
C ALA A 129 0.78 5.44 -13.56
N VAL A 130 2.10 5.30 -13.69
CA VAL A 130 2.69 4.30 -14.59
C VAL A 130 2.65 2.97 -13.86
N VAL A 131 1.54 2.24 -14.01
CA VAL A 131 1.53 0.80 -13.77
C VAL A 131 2.12 0.19 -15.02
N ARG A 132 3.35 -0.35 -14.95
CA ARG A 132 3.85 -1.20 -16.04
C ARG A 132 3.10 -2.52 -15.94
N GLU A 133 2.06 -2.65 -16.75
CA GLU A 133 1.41 -3.94 -16.97
C GLU A 133 2.37 -4.91 -17.70
N PRO A 134 2.24 -6.24 -17.47
CA PRO A 134 3.09 -7.27 -18.07
C PRO A 134 3.02 -7.32 -19.60
#